data_AF-B7FTH1-F1
#
_entry.id   AF-B7FTH1-F1
#
_cell.length_a   1.000
_cell.length_b   1.000
_cell.length_c   1.000
_cell.angle_alpha   90.00
_cell.angle_beta   90.00
_cell.angle_gamma   90.00
#
_symmetry.space_group_name_H-M   'P 1'
#
loop_
_entity.id
_entity.type
_entity.pdbx_description
1 polymer ?
#
loop_
_entity_poly.entity_id
_entity_poly.type
_entity_poly.pdbx_seq_one_letter_code
_entity_poly.pdbx_strand_id
1 'polypeptide(L)'
;MLARSIQHFVFGYGSLICPHSRAITAPDQAHKIATPVVVHGVERTWSKRTNRGMTAMGVRFSTEAECVGVLLPVNDQELSQFDEREMGYDRVALNLDNVSAVPFLEQDEHYEDDDVFLQAKERNNTETVQIWVYVPQRTLPPAPEHPIVQTYVDTILRGCLSISEEFAKEFIETTKGWHPDELSSQDSNESDSDASDEEAIWVDDRQDPVYIRGDPKWSRSKAKELDLLLQTHRPDQFSNRTSERYLIFMYGILYSPCKLATFADSVPMAMHAVVTGADKGIGLELYRQLANNSKDYQQIFAICRKTSAELTSLATESHSRVQIVSGIGIMQDDAPTKLQQFFRTNNDKTVPIHLFDPQRWRVWTDRSLCKSQKYVRFSNVFKHLTDTHVV
;
A
#
# COMPACT_ATOMS: atom_id res chain seq x y z
N MET A 1 34.95 -8.69 38.32
CA MET A 1 33.51 -8.86 38.03
C MET A 1 33.36 -8.69 36.54
N LEU A 2 32.95 -9.74 35.81
CA LEU A 2 32.47 -9.53 34.44
C LEU A 2 31.25 -8.62 34.54
N ALA A 3 31.25 -7.49 33.83
CA ALA A 3 30.05 -6.68 33.70
C ALA A 3 28.94 -7.61 33.18
N ARG A 4 27.83 -7.74 33.91
CA ARG A 4 26.68 -8.49 33.41
C ARG A 4 26.23 -7.78 32.13
N SER A 5 26.25 -8.49 31.00
CA SER A 5 25.76 -7.93 29.74
C SER A 5 24.26 -7.73 29.84
N ILE A 6 23.79 -6.53 29.55
CA ILE A 6 22.36 -6.23 29.46
C ILE A 6 21.80 -6.97 28.24
N GLN A 7 20.71 -7.72 28.42
CA GLN A 7 19.99 -8.33 27.30
C GLN A 7 19.04 -7.29 26.70
N HIS A 8 19.16 -7.06 25.39
CA HIS A 8 18.28 -6.16 24.68
C HIS A 8 17.06 -6.88 24.13
N PHE A 9 15.92 -6.20 24.19
CA PHE A 9 14.66 -6.61 23.57
C PHE A 9 14.10 -5.50 22.70
N VAL A 10 13.46 -5.86 21.58
CA VAL A 10 12.62 -4.95 20.78
C VAL A 10 11.16 -5.35 20.96
N PHE A 11 10.33 -4.39 21.39
CA PHE A 11 8.88 -4.54 21.41
C PHE A 11 8.31 -4.37 20.00
N GLY A 12 7.94 -5.48 19.38
CA GLY A 12 7.25 -5.52 18.09
C GLY A 12 5.74 -5.39 18.28
N TYR A 13 5.16 -4.26 17.87
CA TYR A 13 3.72 -3.98 17.95
C TYR A 13 2.99 -3.99 16.59
N GLY A 14 3.74 -4.13 15.49
CA GLY A 14 3.23 -4.19 14.12
C GLY A 14 3.77 -5.41 13.38
N SER A 15 4.30 -5.21 12.16
CA SER A 15 4.77 -6.34 11.33
C SER A 15 5.84 -7.23 11.98
N LEU A 16 6.59 -6.71 12.96
CA LEU A 16 7.57 -7.47 13.74
C LEU A 16 6.97 -8.61 14.57
N ILE A 17 5.65 -8.57 14.85
CA ILE A 17 4.93 -9.69 15.47
C ILE A 17 5.06 -10.95 14.59
N CYS A 18 5.05 -10.79 13.26
CA CYS A 18 5.17 -11.90 12.32
C CYS A 18 6.63 -12.40 12.22
N PRO A 19 6.91 -13.68 12.56
CA PRO A 19 8.26 -14.25 12.45
C PRO A 19 8.86 -14.11 11.04
N HIS A 20 8.05 -14.34 10.00
CA HIS A 20 8.48 -14.20 8.61
C HIS A 20 8.92 -12.76 8.28
N SER A 21 8.20 -11.75 8.78
CA SER A 21 8.54 -10.35 8.50
C SER A 21 9.81 -9.89 9.22
N ARG A 22 10.00 -10.29 10.49
CA ARG A 22 11.22 -9.95 11.24
C ARG A 22 12.45 -10.70 10.74
N ALA A 23 12.30 -11.94 10.27
CA ALA A 23 13.38 -12.73 9.66
C ALA A 23 13.98 -12.11 8.39
N ILE A 24 13.20 -11.33 7.62
CA ILE A 24 13.73 -10.56 6.47
C ILE A 24 14.75 -9.51 6.92
N THR A 25 14.65 -9.02 8.17
CA THR A 25 15.57 -8.01 8.72
C THR A 25 16.78 -8.65 9.40
N ALA A 26 16.49 -9.60 10.28
CA ALA A 26 17.49 -10.35 11.02
C ALA A 26 17.16 -11.84 10.89
N PRO A 27 17.87 -12.61 10.03
CA PRO A 27 17.52 -14.00 9.73
C PRO A 27 17.41 -14.91 10.95
N ASP A 28 18.25 -14.70 11.97
CA ASP A 28 18.25 -15.49 13.20
C ASP A 28 16.94 -15.34 14.00
N GLN A 29 16.20 -14.25 13.80
CA GLN A 29 14.87 -14.03 14.40
C GLN A 29 13.80 -14.99 13.88
N ALA A 30 14.08 -15.75 12.80
CA ALA A 30 13.18 -16.79 12.31
C ALA A 30 12.98 -17.93 13.31
N HIS A 31 13.98 -18.18 14.15
CA HIS A 31 14.02 -19.32 15.08
C HIS A 31 13.90 -18.91 16.54
N LYS A 32 13.96 -17.61 16.82
CA LYS A 32 13.83 -17.08 18.18
C LYS A 32 12.38 -17.04 18.61
N ILE A 33 12.15 -17.53 19.83
CA ILE A 33 10.88 -17.38 20.53
C ILE A 33 10.72 -15.89 20.85
N ALA A 34 9.52 -15.38 20.59
CA ALA A 34 9.15 -14.00 20.87
C ALA A 34 8.07 -14.03 21.95
N THR A 35 8.34 -13.37 23.07
CA THR A 35 7.47 -13.42 24.26
C THR A 35 6.27 -12.50 24.06
N PRO A 36 5.02 -13.00 24.03
CA PRO A 36 3.84 -12.14 23.96
C PRO A 36 3.75 -11.26 25.20
N VAL A 37 3.48 -9.96 25.02
CA VAL A 37 3.34 -9.01 26.14
C VAL A 37 2.26 -7.98 25.86
N VAL A 38 1.78 -7.35 26.94
CA VAL A 38 1.05 -6.08 26.90
C VAL A 38 1.98 -4.97 27.37
N VAL A 39 1.99 -3.85 26.65
CA VAL A 39 2.71 -2.63 27.06
C VAL A 39 1.71 -1.55 27.43
N HIS A 40 1.78 -1.12 28.69
CA HIS A 40 1.02 -0.04 29.30
C HIS A 40 1.56 1.33 28.91
N GLY A 41 0.67 2.31 28.79
CA GLY A 41 1.03 3.68 28.42
C GLY A 41 1.27 3.89 26.93
N VAL A 42 0.97 2.91 26.07
CA VAL A 42 1.28 2.89 24.64
C VAL A 42 0.04 2.57 23.82
N GLU A 43 -0.39 3.52 22.98
CA GLU A 43 -1.50 3.34 22.05
C GLU A 43 -1.00 3.03 20.64
N ARG A 44 -1.42 1.89 20.10
CA ARG A 44 -1.10 1.49 18.72
C ARG A 44 -2.02 2.19 17.72
N THR A 45 -1.44 2.74 16.66
CA THR A 45 -2.13 3.59 15.68
C THR A 45 -1.71 3.31 14.24
N TRP A 46 -2.64 3.42 13.29
CA TRP A 46 -2.32 3.55 11.87
C TRP A 46 -1.88 5.00 11.58
N SER A 47 -0.61 5.34 11.79
CA SER A 47 -0.18 6.74 11.78
C SER A 47 1.16 7.05 11.10
N LYS A 48 1.87 6.05 10.58
CA LYS A 48 3.12 6.28 9.85
C LYS A 48 2.90 6.25 8.35
N ARG A 49 2.73 7.40 7.72
CA ARG A 49 2.79 7.50 6.25
C ARG A 49 4.20 7.16 5.74
N THR A 50 4.29 6.21 4.83
CA THR A 50 5.54 5.72 4.24
C THR A 50 5.79 6.37 2.88
N ASN A 51 7.05 6.43 2.45
CA ASN A 51 7.42 6.89 1.12
C ASN A 51 6.89 6.00 -0.04
N ARG A 52 6.32 4.83 0.28
CA ARG A 52 5.72 3.90 -0.69
C ARG A 52 4.21 4.14 -0.88
N GLY A 53 3.65 5.22 -0.33
CA GLY A 53 2.24 5.54 -0.51
C GLY A 53 1.32 4.61 0.26
N MET A 54 1.72 4.15 1.45
CA MET A 54 0.85 3.43 2.40
C MET A 54 1.02 3.99 3.81
N THR A 55 0.04 3.74 4.68
CA THR A 55 0.15 3.99 6.11
C THR A 55 0.53 2.72 6.86
N ALA A 56 1.66 2.77 7.56
CA ALA A 56 2.19 1.73 8.42
C ALA A 56 1.83 1.98 9.90
N MET A 57 2.12 0.97 10.74
CA MET A 57 1.87 1.00 12.17
C MET A 57 2.78 1.99 12.89
N GLY A 58 2.19 2.79 13.76
CA GLY A 58 2.86 3.67 14.70
C GLY A 58 2.35 3.44 16.12
N VAL A 59 2.98 4.15 17.05
CA VAL A 59 2.52 4.23 18.45
C VAL A 59 2.56 5.67 18.91
N ARG A 60 1.72 6.00 19.89
CA ARG A 60 1.83 7.23 20.70
C ARG A 60 1.73 6.88 22.17
N PHE A 61 2.34 7.69 23.04
CA PHE A 61 2.23 7.49 24.48
C PHE A 61 0.93 8.09 25.00
N SER A 62 0.18 7.31 25.79
CA SER A 62 -1.09 7.71 26.41
C SER A 62 -1.29 6.88 27.67
N THR A 63 -1.48 7.51 28.83
CA THR A 63 -1.48 6.84 30.14
C THR A 63 -2.58 5.79 30.30
N GLU A 64 -3.70 5.99 29.63
CA GLU A 64 -4.88 5.11 29.69
C GLU A 64 -4.88 4.03 28.60
N ALA A 65 -3.85 4.01 27.75
CA ALA A 65 -3.78 3.08 26.63
C ALA A 65 -2.81 1.94 26.91
N GLU A 66 -3.13 0.78 26.35
CA GLU A 66 -2.23 -0.36 26.28
C GLU A 66 -2.36 -1.04 24.92
N CYS A 67 -1.34 -1.81 24.55
CA CYS A 67 -1.45 -2.67 23.39
C CYS A 67 -0.64 -3.96 23.54
N VAL A 68 -1.17 -5.03 22.96
CA VAL A 68 -0.45 -6.29 22.80
C VAL A 68 0.65 -6.19 21.75
N GLY A 69 1.73 -6.93 21.96
CA GLY A 69 2.80 -7.14 20.98
C GLY A 69 3.73 -8.25 21.45
N VAL A 70 4.95 -8.28 20.94
CA VAL A 70 5.93 -9.30 21.31
C VAL A 70 7.27 -8.67 21.67
N LEU A 71 7.98 -9.25 22.64
CA LEU A 71 9.38 -8.95 22.92
C LEU A 71 10.28 -9.86 22.09
N LEU A 72 11.15 -9.23 21.30
CA LEU A 72 12.14 -9.91 20.47
C LEU A 72 13.50 -9.82 21.14
N PRO A 73 14.11 -10.93 21.61
CA PRO A 73 15.47 -10.90 22.12
C PRO A 73 16.44 -10.60 20.97
N VAL A 74 17.22 -9.53 21.12
CA VAL A 74 18.17 -9.07 20.10
C VAL A 74 19.58 -8.93 20.67
N ASN A 75 20.58 -9.26 19.85
CA ASN A 75 21.96 -8.84 20.08
C ASN A 75 22.23 -7.47 19.42
N ASP A 76 23.41 -6.90 19.65
CA ASP A 76 23.78 -5.56 19.13
C ASP A 76 23.73 -5.46 17.60
N GLN A 77 24.05 -6.55 16.89
CA GLN A 77 24.01 -6.60 15.43
C GLN A 77 22.58 -6.58 14.91
N GLU A 78 21.71 -7.43 15.47
CA GLU A 78 20.28 -7.47 15.10
C GLU A 78 19.57 -6.17 15.46
N LEU A 79 19.92 -5.59 16.61
CA LEU A 79 19.40 -4.30 17.04
C LEU A 79 19.76 -3.20 16.04
N SER A 80 21.00 -3.20 15.52
CA SER A 80 21.42 -2.29 14.45
C SER A 80 20.67 -2.53 13.12
N GLN A 81 20.38 -3.79 12.77
CA GLN A 81 19.57 -4.11 11.59
C GLN A 81 18.13 -3.62 11.73
N PHE A 82 17.56 -3.67 12.94
CA PHE A 82 16.25 -3.09 13.21
C PHE A 82 16.27 -1.56 13.14
N ASP A 83 17.35 -0.90 13.58
CA ASP A 83 17.50 0.55 13.40
C ASP A 83 17.46 0.94 11.91
N GLU A 84 18.16 0.19 11.06
CA GLU A 84 18.15 0.41 9.60
C GLU A 84 16.77 0.14 8.97
N ARG A 85 16.05 -0.88 9.45
CA ARG A 85 14.70 -1.21 8.99
C ARG A 85 13.70 -0.12 9.35
N GLU A 86 13.77 0.37 10.58
CA GLU A 86 12.78 1.28 11.18
C GLU A 86 13.13 2.76 10.94
N MET A 87 13.83 3.04 9.83
CA MET A 87 14.12 4.40 9.38
C MET A 87 12.85 5.28 9.38
N GLY A 88 12.92 6.42 10.07
CA GLY A 88 11.79 7.32 10.30
C GLY A 88 11.04 7.07 11.62
N TYR A 89 11.53 6.14 12.45
CA TYR A 89 11.13 5.97 13.83
C TYR A 89 12.32 6.27 14.76
N ASP A 90 12.04 6.79 15.94
CA ASP A 90 13.02 6.93 17.01
C ASP A 90 12.95 5.72 17.91
N ARG A 91 14.12 5.16 18.26
CA ARG A 91 14.21 4.08 19.24
C ARG A 91 14.16 4.64 20.65
N VAL A 92 13.14 4.28 21.40
CA VAL A 92 12.87 4.78 22.76
C VAL A 92 12.89 3.61 23.74
N ALA A 93 13.46 3.83 24.93
CA ALA A 93 13.45 2.85 26.01
C ALA A 93 12.06 2.76 26.66
N LEU A 94 11.56 1.55 26.84
CA LEU A 94 10.37 1.29 27.68
C LEU A 94 10.80 0.95 29.10
N ASN A 95 10.04 1.43 30.08
CA ASN A 95 10.22 1.01 31.47
C ASN A 95 9.72 -0.44 31.63
N LEU A 96 10.51 -1.28 32.30
CA LEU A 96 10.15 -2.65 32.65
C LEU A 96 8.81 -2.73 33.39
N ASP A 97 8.48 -1.75 34.23
CA ASP A 97 7.21 -1.68 34.97
C ASP A 97 5.99 -1.60 34.04
N ASN A 98 6.15 -1.02 32.85
CA ASN A 98 5.09 -0.83 31.87
C ASN A 98 4.85 -2.06 30.99
N VAL A 99 5.60 -3.16 31.17
CA VAL A 99 5.47 -4.36 30.34
C VAL A 99 5.01 -5.53 31.21
N SER A 100 3.95 -6.22 30.78
CA SER A 100 3.36 -7.35 31.50
C SER A 100 3.10 -8.53 30.56
N ALA A 101 3.01 -9.74 31.11
CA ALA A 101 2.45 -10.87 30.38
C ALA A 101 1.01 -10.56 29.94
N VAL A 102 0.61 -11.13 28.80
CA VAL A 102 -0.75 -11.01 28.27
C VAL A 102 -1.73 -11.76 29.18
N PRO A 103 -2.74 -11.10 29.77
CA PRO A 103 -3.59 -11.69 30.81
C PRO A 103 -4.46 -12.87 30.37
N PHE A 104 -4.79 -12.96 29.09
CA PHE A 104 -5.67 -14.00 28.52
C PHE A 104 -4.91 -15.17 27.88
N LEU A 105 -3.58 -15.17 27.95
CA LEU A 105 -2.76 -16.29 27.49
C LEU A 105 -2.41 -17.19 28.66
N GLU A 106 -2.53 -18.50 28.47
CA GLU A 106 -2.19 -19.49 29.47
C GLU A 106 -0.69 -19.50 29.74
N GLN A 107 -0.32 -19.56 31.02
CA GLN A 107 1.07 -19.39 31.43
C GLN A 107 1.97 -20.51 30.89
N ASP A 108 1.54 -21.76 31.07
CA ASP A 108 2.31 -22.95 30.70
C ASP A 108 2.45 -23.15 29.17
N GLU A 109 1.65 -22.46 28.35
CA GLU A 109 1.69 -22.59 26.89
C GLU A 109 2.59 -21.53 26.22
N HIS A 110 2.63 -20.32 26.77
CA HIS A 110 3.25 -19.16 26.12
C HIS A 110 4.47 -18.59 26.84
N TYR A 111 4.74 -19.05 28.06
CA TYR A 111 5.77 -18.48 28.91
C TYR A 111 6.64 -19.57 29.54
N GLU A 112 7.90 -19.62 29.12
CA GLU A 112 8.87 -20.55 29.66
C GLU A 112 9.49 -19.99 30.96
N ASP A 113 9.73 -20.85 31.95
CA ASP A 113 10.32 -20.46 33.25
C ASP A 113 11.73 -19.82 33.11
N ASP A 114 12.44 -20.14 32.02
CA ASP A 114 13.75 -19.60 31.70
C ASP A 114 13.71 -18.32 30.84
N ASP A 115 12.52 -17.77 30.57
CA ASP A 115 12.38 -16.49 29.88
C ASP A 115 13.06 -15.35 30.67
N VAL A 116 14.08 -14.75 30.06
CA VAL A 116 14.92 -13.73 30.67
C VAL A 116 14.13 -12.47 31.05
N PHE A 117 13.13 -12.09 30.26
CA PHE A 117 12.27 -10.95 30.57
C PHE A 117 11.39 -11.25 31.79
N LEU A 118 10.75 -12.41 31.85
CA LEU A 118 9.92 -12.79 33.00
C LEU A 118 10.72 -12.86 34.29
N GLN A 119 11.91 -13.47 34.26
CA GLN A 119 12.80 -13.49 35.43
C GLN A 119 13.25 -12.10 35.85
N ALA A 120 13.51 -11.20 34.90
CA ALA A 120 13.84 -9.81 35.21
C ALA A 120 12.64 -9.08 35.83
N LYS A 121 11.43 -9.32 35.33
CA LYS A 121 10.18 -8.75 35.85
C LYS A 121 9.88 -9.23 37.27
N GLU A 122 9.96 -10.53 37.53
CA GLU A 122 9.73 -11.11 38.86
C GLU A 122 10.69 -10.57 39.92
N ARG A 123 11.96 -10.37 39.55
CA ARG A 123 13.01 -9.84 40.44
C ARG A 123 13.04 -8.32 40.49
N ASN A 124 12.19 -7.65 39.73
CA ASN A 124 12.22 -6.21 39.48
C ASN A 124 13.63 -5.70 39.13
N ASN A 125 14.33 -6.43 38.25
CA ASN A 125 15.73 -6.19 37.92
C ASN A 125 15.88 -5.48 36.57
N THR A 126 15.93 -4.15 36.64
CA THR A 126 16.09 -3.28 35.47
C THR A 126 17.52 -3.21 34.95
N GLU A 127 18.50 -3.78 35.66
CA GLU A 127 19.91 -3.79 35.24
C GLU A 127 20.26 -4.94 34.29
N THR A 128 19.35 -5.91 34.10
CA THR A 128 19.61 -7.09 33.26
C THR A 128 18.96 -7.04 31.90
N VAL A 129 17.93 -6.21 31.72
CA VAL A 129 17.17 -6.14 30.47
C VAL A 129 16.91 -4.70 30.07
N GLN A 130 16.96 -4.44 28.76
CA GLN A 130 16.56 -3.16 28.19
C GLN A 130 15.57 -3.41 27.06
N ILE A 131 14.37 -2.85 27.18
CA ILE A 131 13.30 -2.98 26.19
C ILE A 131 13.25 -1.71 25.35
N TRP A 132 13.21 -1.86 24.04
CA TRP A 132 13.14 -0.78 23.07
C TRP A 132 11.83 -0.82 22.30
N VAL A 133 11.26 0.34 22.00
CA VAL A 133 10.16 0.52 21.06
C VAL A 133 10.56 1.54 20.00
N TYR A 134 10.14 1.31 18.76
CA TYR A 134 10.28 2.30 17.69
C TYR A 134 9.05 3.19 17.66
N VAL A 135 9.23 4.52 17.71
CA VAL A 135 8.13 5.49 17.75
C VAL A 135 8.21 6.37 16.49
N PRO A 136 7.13 6.53 15.70
CA PRO A 136 7.17 7.37 14.51
C PRO A 136 7.65 8.80 14.81
N GLN A 137 8.66 9.28 14.08
CA GLN A 137 9.11 10.69 14.17
C GLN A 137 8.03 11.69 13.75
N ARG A 138 7.11 11.25 12.88
CA ARG A 138 5.97 12.03 12.40
C ARG A 138 4.77 11.12 12.29
N THR A 139 3.69 11.52 12.92
CA THR A 139 2.39 10.85 12.89
C THR A 139 1.42 11.64 12.02
N LEU A 140 0.75 10.96 11.10
CA LEU A 140 -0.32 11.50 10.27
C LEU A 140 -1.37 10.41 10.08
N PRO A 141 -2.68 10.73 10.08
CA PRO A 141 -3.71 9.74 9.86
C PRO A 141 -3.59 9.12 8.46
N PRO A 142 -4.19 7.95 8.22
CA PRO A 142 -4.32 7.42 6.88
C PRO A 142 -5.08 8.41 6.01
N ALA A 143 -4.75 8.42 4.74
CA ALA A 143 -5.45 9.21 3.73
C ALA A 143 -5.46 8.42 2.42
N PRO A 144 -6.26 8.81 1.43
CA PRO A 144 -6.35 8.09 0.17
C PRO A 144 -4.97 7.94 -0.50
N GLU A 145 -4.12 8.97 -0.47
CA GLU A 145 -2.76 8.92 -1.00
C GLU A 145 -1.79 8.03 -0.19
N HIS A 146 -2.15 7.65 1.03
CA HIS A 146 -1.40 6.76 1.92
C HIS A 146 -2.39 5.85 2.67
N PRO A 147 -3.08 4.92 2.00
CA PRO A 147 -4.11 4.13 2.63
C PRO A 147 -3.47 3.06 3.52
N ILE A 148 -4.26 2.49 4.42
CA ILE A 148 -3.95 1.20 5.05
C ILE A 148 -4.08 0.14 3.96
N VAL A 149 -3.02 -0.63 3.72
CA VAL A 149 -3.03 -1.69 2.70
C VAL A 149 -3.21 -3.06 3.35
N GLN A 150 -4.14 -3.85 2.81
CA GLN A 150 -4.58 -5.11 3.41
C GLN A 150 -3.46 -6.16 3.54
N THR A 151 -2.50 -6.21 2.62
CA THR A 151 -1.37 -7.16 2.70
C THR A 151 -0.46 -6.88 3.88
N TYR A 152 -0.38 -5.62 4.33
CA TYR A 152 0.30 -5.25 5.57
C TYR A 152 -0.50 -5.69 6.80
N VAL A 153 -1.82 -5.43 6.82
CA VAL A 153 -2.73 -5.92 7.87
C VAL A 153 -2.63 -7.44 8.00
N ASP A 154 -2.74 -8.17 6.89
CA ASP A 154 -2.63 -9.62 6.83
C ASP A 154 -1.30 -10.13 7.39
N THR A 155 -0.19 -9.43 7.11
CA THR A 155 1.13 -9.81 7.64
C THR A 155 1.15 -9.72 9.15
N ILE A 156 0.54 -8.68 9.73
CA ILE A 156 0.48 -8.52 11.18
C ILE A 156 -0.44 -9.59 11.79
N LEU A 157 -1.63 -9.78 11.21
CA LEU A 157 -2.58 -10.79 11.67
C LEU A 157 -2.02 -12.21 11.56
N ARG A 158 -1.18 -12.50 10.57
CA ARG A 158 -0.43 -13.76 10.52
C ARG A 158 0.42 -13.99 11.76
N GLY A 159 1.08 -12.94 12.24
CA GLY A 159 1.85 -12.98 13.47
C GLY A 159 0.95 -13.16 14.69
N CYS A 160 -0.10 -12.36 14.81
CA CYS A 160 -1.05 -12.46 15.92
C CYS A 160 -1.69 -13.84 16.02
N LEU A 161 -2.17 -14.39 14.90
CA LEU A 161 -2.79 -15.72 14.83
C LEU A 161 -1.80 -16.87 15.05
N SER A 162 -0.49 -16.63 14.96
CA SER A 162 0.51 -17.61 15.39
C SER A 162 0.69 -17.67 16.91
N ILE A 163 0.12 -16.71 17.64
CA ILE A 163 0.06 -16.68 19.10
C ILE A 163 -1.30 -17.23 19.53
N SER A 164 -2.40 -16.54 19.21
CA SER A 164 -3.77 -17.00 19.44
C SER A 164 -4.80 -16.18 18.64
N GLU A 165 -6.06 -16.65 18.58
CA GLU A 165 -7.15 -15.88 18.00
C GLU A 165 -7.50 -14.65 18.86
N GLU A 166 -7.44 -14.79 20.19
CA GLU A 166 -7.66 -13.72 21.17
C GLU A 166 -6.63 -12.61 21.00
N PHE A 167 -5.37 -12.95 20.74
CA PHE A 167 -4.31 -11.98 20.49
C PHE A 167 -4.57 -11.19 19.19
N ALA A 168 -5.09 -11.86 18.15
CA ALA A 168 -5.47 -11.20 16.90
C ALA A 168 -6.70 -10.29 17.07
N LYS A 169 -7.70 -10.74 17.83
CA LYS A 169 -8.85 -9.92 18.21
C LYS A 169 -8.41 -8.67 18.97
N GLU A 170 -7.63 -8.85 20.04
CA GLU A 170 -7.10 -7.76 20.86
C GLU A 170 -6.30 -6.77 20.01
N PHE A 171 -5.50 -7.27 19.07
CA PHE A 171 -4.81 -6.43 18.09
C PHE A 171 -5.78 -5.51 17.33
N ILE A 172 -6.85 -6.08 16.77
CA ILE A 172 -7.80 -5.36 15.93
C ILE A 172 -8.59 -4.32 16.73
N GLU A 173 -9.09 -4.72 17.91
CA GLU A 173 -9.98 -3.91 18.75
C GLU A 173 -9.27 -2.75 19.47
N THR A 174 -8.00 -2.92 19.84
CA THR A 174 -7.22 -1.87 20.53
C THR A 174 -6.52 -0.90 19.58
N THR A 175 -6.24 -1.32 18.34
CA THR A 175 -5.58 -0.46 17.35
C THR A 175 -6.49 0.69 16.93
N LYS A 176 -5.99 1.93 16.98
CA LYS A 176 -6.67 3.13 16.50
C LYS A 176 -6.22 3.55 15.11
N GLY A 177 -6.95 4.50 14.53
CA GLY A 177 -6.63 5.09 13.25
C GLY A 177 -7.11 4.26 12.07
N TRP A 178 -8.02 3.32 12.29
CA TRP A 178 -8.73 2.68 11.18
C TRP A 178 -9.57 3.71 10.42
N HIS A 179 -10.00 4.76 11.12
CA HIS A 179 -10.52 6.01 10.57
C HIS A 179 -9.72 7.22 11.10
N PRO A 180 -9.48 8.28 10.30
CA PRO A 180 -8.74 9.48 10.72
C PRO A 180 -9.25 10.10 12.03
N ASP A 181 -10.56 10.11 12.23
CA ASP A 181 -11.20 10.70 13.41
C ASP A 181 -10.76 10.05 14.72
N GLU A 182 -10.37 8.77 14.70
CA GLU A 182 -9.86 8.05 15.87
C GLU A 182 -8.50 8.58 16.36
N LEU A 183 -7.81 9.38 15.53
CA LEU A 183 -6.51 9.96 15.84
C LEU A 183 -6.60 11.45 16.22
N SER A 184 -7.72 12.10 15.94
CA SER A 184 -7.94 13.51 16.31
C SER A 184 -7.97 13.66 17.84
N SER A 185 -7.06 14.46 18.39
CA SER A 185 -7.09 14.88 19.78
C SER A 185 -8.24 15.86 20.00
N GLN A 186 -8.91 15.81 21.15
CA GLN A 186 -9.99 16.73 21.56
C GLN A 186 -9.59 18.22 21.63
N ASP A 187 -8.43 18.64 21.13
CA ASP A 187 -7.84 19.98 21.32
C ASP A 187 -7.55 20.77 20.03
N SER A 188 -7.95 20.31 18.84
CA SER A 188 -7.88 21.15 17.62
C SER A 188 -9.25 21.70 17.25
N ASN A 189 -9.55 22.92 17.73
CA ASN A 189 -10.58 23.81 17.18
C ASN A 189 -10.16 24.32 15.78
N GLU A 190 -10.01 23.41 14.82
CA GLU A 190 -10.00 23.74 13.40
C GLU A 190 -11.10 22.93 12.72
N SER A 191 -12.30 23.51 12.75
CA SER A 191 -13.44 23.06 11.96
C SER A 191 -13.24 23.49 10.51
N ASP A 192 -12.32 22.83 9.80
CA ASP A 192 -12.38 22.75 8.34
C ASP A 192 -12.94 21.36 7.99
N SER A 193 -14.19 21.13 8.40
CA SER A 193 -14.98 19.98 7.99
C SER A 193 -15.59 20.24 6.62
N ASP A 194 -14.75 20.27 5.59
CA ASP A 194 -15.15 19.94 4.22
C ASP A 194 -14.61 18.53 3.89
N ALA A 195 -14.88 17.57 4.78
CA ALA A 195 -14.73 16.15 4.48
C ALA A 195 -15.81 15.76 3.47
N SER A 196 -15.56 16.10 2.20
CA SER A 196 -16.32 15.61 1.07
C SER A 196 -16.21 14.09 1.03
N ASP A 197 -17.36 13.42 1.14
CA ASP A 197 -17.71 12.07 0.68
C ASP A 197 -16.54 11.07 0.43
N GLU A 198 -16.47 10.04 1.27
CA GLU A 198 -16.14 8.66 0.89
C GLU A 198 -14.78 8.37 0.19
N GLU A 199 -13.69 9.09 0.49
CA GLU A 199 -12.40 8.68 -0.06
C GLU A 199 -11.78 7.48 0.69
N ALA A 200 -11.34 6.48 -0.08
CA ALA A 200 -10.94 5.17 0.43
C ALA A 200 -9.58 5.19 1.17
N ILE A 201 -9.63 5.08 2.49
CA ILE A 201 -8.45 5.07 3.38
C ILE A 201 -7.95 3.66 3.74
N TRP A 202 -8.69 2.62 3.38
CA TRP A 202 -8.29 1.22 3.51
C TRP A 202 -8.53 0.49 2.18
N VAL A 203 -7.48 -0.15 1.67
CA VAL A 203 -7.46 -0.80 0.35
C VAL A 203 -7.13 -2.28 0.48
N ASP A 204 -7.93 -3.13 -0.16
CA ASP A 204 -7.60 -4.53 -0.41
C ASP A 204 -6.66 -4.63 -1.61
N ASP A 205 -5.36 -4.74 -1.31
CA ASP A 205 -4.25 -4.88 -2.25
C ASP A 205 -3.76 -6.32 -2.42
N ARG A 206 -4.53 -7.34 -2.03
CA ARG A 206 -4.09 -8.73 -2.11
C ARG A 206 -3.83 -9.23 -3.55
N GLN A 207 -4.37 -8.53 -4.55
CA GLN A 207 -4.16 -8.86 -5.96
C GLN A 207 -2.90 -8.19 -6.52
N ASP A 208 -2.63 -6.93 -6.15
CA ASP A 208 -1.42 -6.18 -6.51
C ASP A 208 -0.70 -5.57 -5.28
N PRO A 209 -0.01 -6.40 -4.48
CA PRO A 209 0.49 -6.00 -3.16
C PRO A 209 1.43 -4.78 -3.17
N VAL A 210 1.09 -3.77 -2.37
CA VAL A 210 1.96 -2.61 -2.08
C VAL A 210 3.02 -2.98 -1.03
N TYR A 211 2.64 -3.80 -0.04
CA TYR A 211 3.55 -4.14 1.05
C TYR A 211 4.56 -5.22 0.65
N ILE A 212 5.79 -4.79 0.39
CA ILE A 212 6.88 -5.62 -0.16
C ILE A 212 7.36 -6.76 0.75
N ARG A 213 7.06 -6.72 2.05
CA ARG A 213 7.47 -7.77 3.01
C ARG A 213 6.32 -8.73 3.34
N GLY A 214 5.18 -8.60 2.65
CA GLY A 214 4.05 -9.50 2.82
C GLY A 214 4.27 -10.84 2.13
N ASP A 215 3.36 -11.78 2.38
CA ASP A 215 3.28 -13.06 1.67
C ASP A 215 1.95 -13.11 0.91
N PRO A 216 1.94 -12.67 -0.37
CA PRO A 216 0.69 -12.55 -1.13
C PRO A 216 -0.02 -13.88 -1.35
N LYS A 217 0.73 -14.99 -1.37
CA LYS A 217 0.14 -16.32 -1.50
C LYS A 217 -0.60 -16.69 -0.23
N TRP A 218 0.04 -16.50 0.92
CA TRP A 218 -0.59 -16.74 2.21
C TRP A 218 -1.81 -15.83 2.41
N SER A 219 -1.68 -14.52 2.19
CA SER A 219 -2.76 -13.53 2.27
C SER A 219 -4.00 -13.95 1.48
N ARG A 220 -3.81 -14.33 0.21
CA ARG A 220 -4.94 -14.80 -0.63
C ARG A 220 -5.52 -16.12 -0.16
N SER A 221 -4.69 -17.04 0.34
CA SER A 221 -5.16 -18.33 0.86
C SER A 221 -5.99 -18.18 2.14
N LYS A 222 -5.69 -17.17 2.95
CA LYS A 222 -6.36 -16.88 4.24
C LYS A 222 -7.37 -15.75 4.19
N ALA A 223 -7.58 -15.14 3.03
CA ALA A 223 -8.44 -13.96 2.85
C ALA A 223 -9.83 -14.11 3.48
N LYS A 224 -10.49 -15.26 3.33
CA LYS A 224 -11.83 -15.49 3.91
C LYS A 224 -11.83 -15.45 5.44
N GLU A 225 -10.85 -16.11 6.06
CA GLU A 225 -10.72 -16.19 7.52
C GLU A 225 -10.36 -14.80 8.09
N LEU A 226 -9.41 -14.11 7.47
CA LEU A 226 -8.97 -12.77 7.87
C LEU A 226 -10.07 -11.73 7.70
N ASP A 227 -10.81 -11.79 6.60
CA ASP A 227 -11.92 -10.87 6.33
C ASP A 227 -13.08 -11.09 7.31
N LEU A 228 -13.38 -12.34 7.68
CA LEU A 228 -14.37 -12.62 8.71
C LEU A 228 -13.95 -12.04 10.06
N LEU A 229 -12.68 -12.21 10.44
CA LEU A 229 -12.15 -11.67 11.70
C LEU A 229 -12.22 -10.13 11.72
N LEU A 230 -11.77 -9.48 10.65
CA LEU A 230 -11.80 -8.02 10.53
C LEU A 230 -13.22 -7.47 10.47
N GLN A 231 -14.13 -8.14 9.74
CA GLN A 231 -15.54 -7.76 9.69
C GLN A 231 -16.22 -7.90 11.06
N THR A 232 -15.82 -8.90 11.85
CA THR A 232 -16.39 -9.13 13.19
C THR A 232 -15.97 -8.05 14.18
N HIS A 233 -14.69 -7.64 14.15
CA HIS A 233 -14.13 -6.75 15.17
C HIS A 233 -14.00 -5.28 14.72
N ARG A 234 -14.10 -4.99 13.42
CA ARG A 234 -14.11 -3.63 12.83
C ARG A 234 -15.11 -3.53 11.66
N PRO A 235 -16.40 -3.82 11.87
CA PRO A 235 -17.38 -3.90 10.79
C PRO A 235 -17.48 -2.61 9.96
N ASP A 236 -17.50 -1.45 10.62
CA ASP A 236 -17.71 -0.16 9.95
C ASP A 236 -16.51 0.19 9.05
N GLN A 237 -15.30 0.17 9.60
CA GLN A 237 -14.09 0.48 8.84
C GLN A 237 -13.79 -0.58 7.77
N PHE A 238 -14.08 -1.85 8.06
CA PHE A 238 -13.95 -2.92 7.08
C PHE A 238 -14.95 -2.77 5.92
N SER A 239 -16.19 -2.32 6.20
CA SER A 239 -17.19 -2.09 5.15
C SER A 239 -16.80 -0.98 4.17
N ASN A 240 -15.98 -0.02 4.63
CA ASN A 240 -15.41 1.05 3.83
C ASN A 240 -14.12 0.64 3.09
N ARG A 241 -13.61 -0.59 3.30
CA ARG A 241 -12.44 -1.09 2.59
C ARG A 241 -12.76 -1.25 1.11
N THR A 242 -11.96 -0.63 0.25
CA THR A 242 -12.16 -0.73 -1.20
C THR A 242 -11.27 -1.79 -1.82
N SER A 243 -11.78 -2.53 -2.80
CA SER A 243 -10.95 -3.41 -3.64
C SER A 243 -10.15 -2.60 -4.63
N GLU A 244 -8.85 -2.87 -4.76
CA GLU A 244 -7.94 -2.24 -5.71
C GLU A 244 -8.52 -2.05 -7.11
N ARG A 245 -8.92 -0.82 -7.42
CA ARG A 245 -8.98 -0.31 -8.79
C ARG A 245 -8.59 1.15 -8.99
N TYR A 246 -8.25 1.90 -7.95
CA TYR A 246 -8.14 3.36 -8.11
C TYR A 246 -6.89 4.06 -7.54
N LEU A 247 -6.11 3.46 -6.62
CA LEU A 247 -5.12 4.23 -5.86
C LEU A 247 -3.65 4.11 -6.33
N ILE A 248 -3.23 2.99 -6.92
CA ILE A 248 -1.79 2.75 -7.22
C ILE A 248 -1.37 3.27 -8.60
N PHE A 249 -2.30 3.41 -9.55
CA PHE A 249 -1.98 3.79 -10.93
C PHE A 249 -1.55 5.26 -11.11
N MET A 250 -1.76 6.13 -10.12
CA MET A 250 -1.45 7.57 -10.21
C MET A 250 0.04 7.91 -10.05
N TYR A 251 0.79 7.17 -9.23
CA TYR A 251 2.09 7.65 -8.74
C TYR A 251 3.32 7.07 -9.46
N GLY A 252 3.21 5.89 -10.11
CA GLY A 252 4.31 5.29 -10.86
C GLY A 252 4.74 6.09 -12.10
N ILE A 253 3.85 6.92 -12.65
CA ILE A 253 4.12 7.74 -13.85
C ILE A 253 4.92 9.01 -13.51
N LEU A 254 4.85 9.49 -12.26
CA LEU A 254 5.40 10.81 -11.89
C LEU A 254 6.87 10.79 -11.46
N TYR A 255 7.49 9.62 -11.16
CA TYR A 255 8.76 9.58 -10.41
C TYR A 255 9.87 8.63 -10.90
N SER A 256 9.81 8.02 -12.09
CA SER A 256 10.98 7.27 -12.61
C SER A 256 11.09 7.30 -14.13
N PRO A 257 12.15 7.93 -14.69
CA PRO A 257 12.43 7.86 -16.11
C PRO A 257 13.26 6.61 -16.41
N CYS A 258 12.63 5.49 -16.77
CA CYS A 258 13.39 4.34 -17.31
C CYS A 258 12.67 3.59 -18.46
N LYS A 259 13.25 3.75 -19.66
CA LYS A 259 13.32 2.87 -20.84
C LYS A 259 12.17 1.85 -21.07
N LEU A 260 11.21 2.24 -21.92
CA LEU A 260 10.41 1.33 -22.73
C LEU A 260 11.26 0.73 -23.85
N ALA A 261 11.85 -0.45 -23.64
CA ALA A 261 12.42 -1.22 -24.73
C ALA A 261 12.42 -2.70 -24.36
N THR A 262 11.36 -3.41 -24.77
CA THR A 262 11.29 -4.81 -25.27
C THR A 262 9.89 -5.37 -25.00
N PHE A 263 8.99 -5.27 -25.98
CA PHE A 263 7.60 -5.72 -25.91
C PHE A 263 7.20 -6.51 -27.18
N ALA A 264 8.00 -7.51 -27.56
CA ALA A 264 7.65 -8.39 -28.67
C ALA A 264 7.37 -9.80 -28.13
N ASP A 265 6.25 -10.36 -28.58
CA ASP A 265 5.83 -11.76 -28.45
C ASP A 265 4.96 -12.12 -27.23
N SER A 266 3.68 -11.69 -27.25
CA SER A 266 2.50 -12.59 -27.00
C SER A 266 1.16 -11.90 -26.66
N VAL A 267 1.05 -10.57 -26.69
CA VAL A 267 -0.27 -9.88 -26.63
C VAL A 267 -0.75 -9.58 -28.07
N PRO A 268 -2.04 -9.72 -28.43
CA PRO A 268 -2.53 -9.19 -29.71
C PRO A 268 -2.27 -7.69 -29.70
N MET A 269 -1.28 -7.26 -30.49
CA MET A 269 -0.81 -5.89 -30.57
C MET A 269 -1.99 -4.94 -30.74
N ALA A 270 -2.25 -4.09 -29.75
CA ALA A 270 -3.16 -2.96 -29.94
C ALA A 270 -2.53 -2.09 -31.02
N MET A 271 -3.20 -1.99 -32.16
CA MET A 271 -2.64 -1.32 -33.32
C MET A 271 -2.60 0.19 -33.09
N HIS A 272 -3.51 0.76 -32.29
CA HIS A 272 -3.65 2.21 -32.13
C HIS A 272 -3.74 2.68 -30.66
N ALA A 273 -3.24 3.90 -30.39
CA ALA A 273 -3.38 4.61 -29.11
C ALA A 273 -4.16 5.92 -29.30
N VAL A 274 -4.96 6.34 -28.31
CA VAL A 274 -5.74 7.58 -28.33
C VAL A 274 -5.53 8.31 -27.00
N VAL A 275 -5.04 9.54 -27.06
CA VAL A 275 -4.84 10.42 -25.90
C VAL A 275 -5.82 11.59 -25.98
N THR A 276 -6.67 11.76 -24.97
CA THR A 276 -7.60 12.89 -24.86
C THR A 276 -6.98 14.03 -24.06
N GLY A 277 -7.43 15.27 -24.28
CA GLY A 277 -6.87 16.44 -23.59
C GLY A 277 -5.39 16.65 -23.91
N ALA A 278 -4.93 16.23 -25.09
CA ALA A 278 -3.53 16.22 -25.48
C ALA A 278 -2.94 17.63 -25.76
N ASP A 279 -3.72 18.70 -25.62
CA ASP A 279 -3.29 20.07 -25.94
C ASP A 279 -2.38 20.71 -24.89
N LYS A 280 -2.41 20.24 -23.64
CA LYS A 280 -1.63 20.78 -22.52
C LYS A 280 -1.49 19.82 -21.34
N GLY A 281 -0.55 20.09 -20.45
CA GLY A 281 -0.39 19.36 -19.19
C GLY A 281 -0.09 17.86 -19.40
N ILE A 282 -0.70 17.02 -18.56
CA ILE A 282 -0.45 15.56 -18.54
C ILE A 282 -0.78 14.89 -19.88
N GLY A 283 -1.86 15.30 -20.56
CA GLY A 283 -2.24 14.72 -21.85
C GLY A 283 -1.20 15.00 -22.94
N LEU A 284 -0.64 16.21 -22.97
CA LEU A 284 0.41 16.59 -23.92
C LEU A 284 1.71 15.80 -23.66
N GLU A 285 2.07 15.64 -22.39
CA GLU A 285 3.27 14.91 -22.00
C GLU A 285 3.16 13.41 -22.30
N LEU A 286 2.01 12.80 -22.03
CA LEU A 286 1.73 11.41 -22.39
C LEU A 286 1.80 11.20 -23.91
N TYR A 287 1.21 12.11 -24.68
CA TYR A 287 1.27 12.06 -26.13
C TYR A 287 2.71 12.19 -26.65
N ARG A 288 3.51 13.11 -26.08
CA ARG A 288 4.94 13.26 -26.40
C ARG A 288 5.70 11.96 -26.17
N GLN A 289 5.50 11.30 -25.02
CA GLN A 289 6.19 10.05 -24.69
C GLN A 289 5.80 8.90 -25.64
N LEU A 290 4.52 8.80 -25.99
CA LEU A 290 4.05 7.82 -26.97
C LEU A 290 4.58 8.11 -28.38
N ALA A 291 4.61 9.39 -28.80
CA ALA A 291 5.15 9.80 -30.09
C ALA A 291 6.66 9.52 -30.20
N ASN A 292 7.42 9.72 -29.12
CA ASN A 292 8.85 9.41 -29.08
C ASN A 292 9.12 7.89 -29.14
N ASN A 293 8.14 7.06 -28.75
CA ASN A 293 8.19 5.58 -28.81
C ASN A 293 7.19 5.02 -29.83
N SER A 294 6.99 5.69 -30.97
CA SER A 294 5.93 5.36 -31.96
C SER A 294 6.09 4.02 -32.70
N LYS A 295 7.09 3.19 -32.35
CA LYS A 295 7.32 1.88 -32.98
C LYS A 295 6.32 0.83 -32.51
N ASP A 296 5.80 1.00 -31.29
CA ASP A 296 4.90 0.05 -30.61
C ASP A 296 3.43 0.19 -31.03
N TYR A 297 3.09 1.26 -31.74
CA TYR A 297 1.76 1.52 -32.29
C TYR A 297 1.84 1.78 -33.80
N GLN A 298 0.80 1.39 -34.52
CA GLN A 298 0.63 1.75 -35.93
C GLN A 298 0.13 3.19 -36.10
N GLN A 299 -0.74 3.65 -35.20
CA GLN A 299 -1.23 5.03 -35.13
C GLN A 299 -1.40 5.49 -33.68
N ILE A 300 -1.07 6.75 -33.42
CA ILE A 300 -1.29 7.43 -32.15
C ILE A 300 -2.12 8.67 -32.43
N PHE A 301 -3.28 8.77 -31.80
CA PHE A 301 -4.24 9.84 -32.01
C PHE A 301 -4.22 10.80 -30.82
N ALA A 302 -3.97 12.09 -31.06
CA ALA A 302 -4.20 13.15 -30.07
C ALA A 302 -5.58 13.78 -30.29
N ILE A 303 -6.44 13.71 -29.28
CA ILE A 303 -7.75 14.38 -29.30
C ILE A 303 -7.69 15.60 -28.41
N CYS A 304 -7.99 16.76 -29.00
CA CYS A 304 -8.04 18.03 -28.30
C CYS A 304 -9.15 18.94 -28.85
N ARG A 305 -9.61 19.87 -28.02
CA ARG A 305 -10.59 20.90 -28.42
C ARG A 305 -9.95 22.00 -29.27
N LYS A 306 -8.70 22.34 -28.97
CA LYS A 306 -7.87 23.28 -29.72
C LYS A 306 -6.47 22.71 -29.79
N THR A 307 -5.86 22.71 -30.97
CA THR A 307 -4.50 22.22 -31.15
C THR A 307 -3.50 23.28 -30.70
N SER A 308 -2.54 22.91 -29.85
CA SER A 308 -1.45 23.80 -29.43
C SER A 308 -0.30 23.78 -30.46
N ALA A 309 0.50 24.86 -30.49
CA ALA A 309 1.68 24.94 -31.35
C ALA A 309 2.67 23.81 -31.04
N GLU A 310 2.81 23.46 -29.76
CA GLU A 310 3.67 22.40 -29.26
C GLU A 310 3.18 21.00 -29.70
N LEU A 311 1.87 20.73 -29.60
CA LEU A 311 1.28 19.49 -30.13
C LEU A 311 1.44 19.38 -31.65
N THR A 312 1.34 20.51 -32.36
CA THR A 312 1.54 20.59 -33.81
C THR A 312 2.99 20.28 -34.20
N SER A 313 3.97 20.84 -33.47
CA SER A 313 5.41 20.55 -33.64
C SER A 313 5.69 19.06 -33.42
N LEU A 314 5.16 18.49 -32.34
CA LEU A 314 5.33 17.07 -32.02
C LEU A 314 4.74 16.13 -33.08
N ALA A 315 3.60 16.49 -33.66
CA ALA A 315 2.98 15.70 -34.73
C ALA A 315 3.69 15.86 -36.09
N THR A 316 4.45 16.93 -36.30
CA THR A 316 5.26 17.14 -37.51
C THR A 316 6.67 16.57 -37.39
N GLU A 317 7.24 16.56 -36.17
CA GLU A 317 8.57 16.04 -35.86
C GLU A 317 8.60 14.50 -35.73
N SER A 318 7.50 13.87 -35.34
CA SER A 318 7.42 12.43 -35.08
C SER A 318 6.51 11.68 -36.07
N HIS A 319 7.13 10.97 -37.03
CA HIS A 319 6.67 9.82 -37.83
C HIS A 319 5.24 9.81 -38.43
N SER A 320 5.06 9.17 -39.59
CA SER A 320 3.79 8.98 -40.34
C SER A 320 2.66 8.21 -39.60
N ARG A 321 2.81 8.01 -38.29
CA ARG A 321 1.98 7.22 -37.38
C ARG A 321 1.30 8.06 -36.32
N VAL A 322 1.45 9.38 -36.37
CA VAL A 322 0.95 10.29 -35.34
C VAL A 322 -0.09 11.22 -35.99
N GLN A 323 -1.32 11.24 -35.45
CA GLN A 323 -2.42 12.00 -36.01
C GLN A 323 -3.12 12.83 -34.95
N ILE A 324 -3.24 14.14 -35.19
CA ILE A 324 -4.07 15.01 -34.37
C ILE A 324 -5.49 14.98 -34.91
N VAL A 325 -6.45 14.73 -34.03
CA VAL A 325 -7.88 14.75 -34.35
C VAL A 325 -8.56 15.81 -33.49
N SER A 326 -8.74 16.99 -34.06
CA SER A 326 -9.38 18.13 -33.41
C SER A 326 -10.90 18.09 -33.55
N GLY A 327 -11.61 18.62 -32.55
CA GLY A 327 -13.07 18.83 -32.66
C GLY A 327 -13.94 17.59 -32.44
N ILE A 328 -13.37 16.50 -31.91
CA ILE A 328 -14.14 15.32 -31.48
C ILE A 328 -14.69 15.53 -30.08
N GLY A 329 -16.01 15.39 -29.94
CA GLY A 329 -16.68 15.32 -28.64
C GLY A 329 -16.68 13.89 -28.11
N ILE A 330 -16.17 13.69 -26.89
CA ILE A 330 -16.18 12.38 -26.21
C ILE A 330 -17.41 12.26 -25.29
N MET A 331 -17.94 13.38 -24.81
CA MET A 331 -18.95 13.45 -23.74
C MET A 331 -20.18 14.32 -24.06
N GLN A 332 -20.28 14.83 -25.29
CA GLN A 332 -21.40 15.66 -25.74
C GLN A 332 -22.26 14.83 -26.68
N ASP A 333 -23.51 14.61 -26.29
CA ASP A 333 -24.42 13.78 -27.08
C ASP A 333 -24.78 14.41 -28.43
N ASP A 334 -24.68 15.73 -28.50
CA ASP A 334 -24.92 16.63 -29.63
C ASP A 334 -23.65 17.02 -30.40
N ALA A 335 -22.48 16.49 -30.02
CA ALA A 335 -21.25 16.79 -30.75
C ALA A 335 -21.33 16.32 -32.21
N PRO A 336 -20.95 17.16 -33.18
CA PRO A 336 -21.08 16.86 -34.62
C PRO A 336 -20.22 15.66 -35.05
N THR A 337 -19.23 15.25 -34.26
CA THR A 337 -18.45 14.02 -34.48
C THR A 337 -18.07 13.38 -33.16
N LYS A 338 -18.51 12.14 -32.94
CA LYS A 338 -18.12 11.30 -31.80
C LYS A 338 -16.91 10.43 -32.15
N LEU A 339 -16.11 10.07 -31.15
CA LEU A 339 -14.92 9.20 -31.32
C LEU A 339 -15.27 7.88 -32.02
N GLN A 340 -16.41 7.30 -31.64
CA GLN A 340 -16.96 6.09 -32.26
C GLN A 340 -17.25 6.27 -33.76
N GLN A 341 -17.78 7.42 -34.16
CA GLN A 341 -18.14 7.72 -35.55
C GLN A 341 -16.90 7.92 -36.42
N PHE A 342 -15.86 8.56 -35.88
CA PHE A 342 -14.57 8.75 -36.55
C PHE A 342 -13.88 7.41 -36.89
N PHE A 343 -13.91 6.44 -35.98
CA PHE A 343 -13.32 5.12 -36.26
C PHE A 343 -14.20 4.22 -37.13
N ARG A 344 -15.53 4.36 -37.09
CA ARG A 344 -16.46 3.63 -37.96
C ARG A 344 -16.43 4.07 -39.42
N THR A 345 -16.20 5.35 -39.69
CA THR A 345 -16.14 5.88 -41.07
C THR A 345 -14.84 5.57 -41.78
N ASN A 346 -13.77 5.26 -41.04
CA ASN A 346 -12.43 5.05 -41.58
C ASN A 346 -11.97 3.58 -41.58
N ASN A 347 -12.78 2.62 -41.09
CA ASN A 347 -12.43 1.20 -41.09
C ASN A 347 -13.66 0.29 -40.93
N ASP A 348 -13.86 -0.66 -41.85
CA ASP A 348 -14.93 -1.69 -41.78
C ASP A 348 -14.65 -2.81 -40.76
N LYS A 349 -13.50 -2.76 -40.07
CA LYS A 349 -13.06 -3.78 -39.11
C LYS A 349 -12.92 -3.20 -37.71
N THR A 350 -13.23 -4.01 -36.70
CA THR A 350 -13.01 -3.68 -35.30
C THR A 350 -11.53 -3.44 -35.04
N VAL A 351 -11.16 -2.24 -34.58
CA VAL A 351 -9.77 -1.87 -34.33
C VAL A 351 -9.52 -1.79 -32.82
N PRO A 352 -8.52 -2.51 -32.27
CA PRO A 352 -8.15 -2.40 -30.86
C PRO A 352 -7.49 -1.04 -30.58
N ILE A 353 -7.98 -0.33 -29.57
CA ILE A 353 -7.51 1.00 -29.18
C ILE A 353 -7.18 1.02 -27.68
N HIS A 354 -6.05 1.64 -27.33
CA HIS A 354 -5.78 2.11 -25.98
C HIS A 354 -6.26 3.56 -25.81
N LEU A 355 -7.18 3.84 -24.88
CA LEU A 355 -7.72 5.19 -24.62
C LEU A 355 -7.18 5.74 -23.30
N PHE A 356 -6.61 6.94 -23.35
CA PHE A 356 -6.05 7.66 -22.20
C PHE A 356 -6.81 8.98 -21.98
N ASP A 357 -7.53 9.13 -20.87
CA ASP A 357 -8.28 10.35 -20.51
C ASP A 357 -7.77 10.97 -19.19
N PRO A 358 -7.10 12.14 -19.24
CA PRO A 358 -6.53 12.80 -18.06
C PRO A 358 -7.51 13.71 -17.30
N GLN A 359 -8.73 13.98 -17.79
CA GLN A 359 -9.70 14.89 -17.14
C GLN A 359 -10.75 14.18 -16.30
N ARG A 360 -11.06 12.92 -16.63
CA ARG A 360 -11.87 12.04 -15.77
C ARG A 360 -11.09 10.75 -15.66
N TRP A 361 -10.57 10.47 -14.47
CA TRP A 361 -9.81 9.27 -14.11
C TRP A 361 -10.70 8.00 -14.18
N ARG A 362 -11.25 7.69 -15.36
CA ARG A 362 -12.09 6.53 -15.69
C ARG A 362 -11.82 6.09 -17.13
N VAL A 363 -11.43 4.83 -17.30
CA VAL A 363 -11.49 4.15 -18.60
C VAL A 363 -12.94 3.75 -18.86
N TRP A 364 -13.58 4.36 -19.86
CA TRP A 364 -14.89 3.93 -20.32
C TRP A 364 -14.75 2.77 -21.29
N THR A 365 -15.30 1.60 -20.92
CA THR A 365 -15.78 0.62 -21.89
C THR A 365 -17.25 0.93 -22.14
N ASP A 366 -17.56 1.64 -23.23
CA ASP A 366 -18.96 1.76 -23.66
C ASP A 366 -19.49 0.38 -24.03
N ARG A 367 -20.43 -0.13 -23.23
CA ARG A 367 -21.07 -1.44 -23.40
C ARG A 367 -21.93 -1.53 -24.66
N SER A 368 -22.15 -0.44 -25.38
CA SER A 368 -22.97 -0.45 -26.60
C SER A 368 -22.21 -0.81 -27.89
N LEU A 369 -20.88 -1.04 -27.82
CA LEU A 369 -20.04 -1.23 -29.02
C LEU A 369 -19.70 -2.67 -29.42
N CYS A 370 -19.94 -3.68 -28.59
CA CYS A 370 -19.44 -5.03 -28.85
C CYS A 370 -20.56 -6.07 -28.94
N LYS A 371 -20.91 -6.47 -30.17
CA LYS A 371 -21.76 -7.65 -30.43
C LYS A 371 -21.01 -8.99 -30.40
N SER A 372 -19.74 -9.02 -30.01
CA SER A 372 -19.07 -10.30 -29.73
C SER A 372 -18.12 -10.15 -28.55
N GLN A 373 -18.44 -10.92 -27.50
CA GLN A 373 -17.71 -11.01 -26.25
C GLN A 373 -16.29 -11.54 -26.50
N LYS A 374 -15.26 -10.73 -26.24
CA LYS A 374 -13.98 -11.18 -25.66
C LYS A 374 -13.45 -10.07 -24.75
N TYR A 375 -13.54 -10.30 -23.44
CA TYR A 375 -13.06 -9.39 -22.41
C TYR A 375 -11.57 -9.62 -22.17
N VAL A 376 -10.76 -8.55 -22.21
CA VAL A 376 -9.41 -8.56 -21.65
C VAL A 376 -9.36 -7.47 -20.57
N ARG A 377 -9.18 -7.88 -19.31
CA ARG A 377 -9.07 -6.98 -18.16
C ARG A 377 -7.68 -6.34 -18.13
N PHE A 378 -7.67 -5.09 -17.70
CA PHE A 378 -6.54 -4.17 -17.48
C PHE A 378 -5.31 -4.77 -16.76
N SER A 379 -5.48 -5.85 -16.01
CA SER A 379 -4.42 -6.53 -15.25
C SER A 379 -3.36 -7.23 -16.10
N ASN A 380 -3.68 -7.65 -17.32
CA ASN A 380 -2.79 -8.52 -18.10
C ASN A 380 -1.75 -7.77 -18.95
N VAL A 381 -1.94 -6.46 -19.15
CA VAL A 381 -1.01 -5.64 -19.95
C VAL A 381 0.19 -5.18 -19.12
N PHE A 382 0.01 -4.98 -17.81
CA PHE A 382 1.05 -4.44 -16.92
C PHE A 382 1.94 -5.51 -16.28
N LYS A 383 1.40 -6.71 -16.01
CA LYS A 383 2.13 -7.78 -15.30
C LYS A 383 3.38 -8.31 -16.05
N HIS A 384 3.48 -8.08 -17.36
CA HIS A 384 4.65 -8.50 -18.14
C HIS A 384 5.72 -7.41 -18.29
N LEU A 385 5.41 -6.15 -17.95
CA LEU A 385 6.38 -5.05 -17.98
C LEU A 385 7.21 -4.97 -16.69
N THR A 386 6.77 -5.62 -15.61
CA THR A 386 7.42 -5.61 -14.30
C THR A 386 8.28 -6.84 -13.99
N ASP A 387 8.21 -7.90 -14.81
CA ASP A 387 8.84 -9.21 -14.51
C ASP A 387 10.21 -9.44 -15.20
N THR A 388 10.92 -8.39 -15.63
CA THR A 388 12.34 -8.52 -16.02
C THR A 388 13.24 -7.78 -15.03
N HIS A 389 13.72 -8.55 -14.05
CA HIS A 389 14.60 -8.11 -12.97
C HIS A 389 15.96 -7.56 -13.45
N VAL A 390 16.34 -6.43 -12.84
CA VAL A 390 17.58 -6.20 -12.06
C VAL A 390 18.93 -6.51 -12.73
N VAL A 391 19.64 -5.43 -13.08
CA VAL A 391 20.93 -5.05 -12.44
C VAL A 391 20.86 -3.59 -12.04
#